data_AF-A0A2A2HVN5-F1
#
_entry.id   AF-A0A2A2HVN5-F1
#
_cell.length_a   1.000
_cell.length_b   1.000
_cell.length_c   1.000
_cell.angle_alpha   90.00
_cell.angle_beta   90.00
_cell.angle_gamma   90.00
#
_symmetry.space_group_name_H-M   'P 1'
#
loop_
_entity.id
_entity.type
_entity.pdbx_description
1 polymer ?
#
loop_
_entity_poly.entity_id
_entity_poly.type
_entity_poly.pdbx_seq_one_letter_code
_entity_poly.pdbx_strand_id
1 'polypeptide(L)' 'MVEKKRRQGQIKPNGEKAVPKPVCPKCGEILVRVSFRGDKSQGRAYIPAGWMCPSSTCDYIIKDFVEIEDTEE' A
#
# COMPACT_ATOMS: atom_id res chain seq x y z
N MET A 1 -23.49 3.96 17.93
CA MET A 1 -22.01 3.95 17.88
C MET A 1 -21.59 4.62 16.58
N VAL A 2 -20.76 5.65 16.63
CA VAL A 2 -20.30 6.34 15.40
C VAL A 2 -19.25 5.48 14.74
N GLU A 3 -19.55 4.93 13.56
CA GLU A 3 -18.59 4.15 12.78
C GLU A 3 -17.37 5.03 12.44
N LYS A 4 -16.20 4.64 12.96
CA LYS A 4 -14.93 5.27 12.60
C LYS A 4 -14.60 4.88 11.15
N LYS A 5 -15.06 5.66 10.18
CA LYS A 5 -14.66 5.51 8.78
C LYS A 5 -13.15 5.75 8.66
N ARG A 6 -12.44 4.83 8.00
CA ARG A 6 -11.02 4.99 7.66
C ARG A 6 -10.88 6.24 6.78
N ARG A 7 -10.05 7.21 7.19
CA ARG A 7 -9.92 8.53 6.54
C ARG A 7 -9.34 8.39 5.12
N GLN A 8 -10.19 8.22 4.12
CA GLN A 8 -9.80 8.37 2.71
C GLN A 8 -10.08 9.81 2.26
N GLY A 9 -9.13 10.44 1.57
CA GLY A 9 -9.35 11.74 0.93
C GLY A 9 -9.37 12.96 1.87
N GLN A 10 -8.74 12.88 3.05
CA GLN A 10 -8.58 14.04 3.93
C GLN A 10 -7.84 15.15 3.19
N ILE A 11 -8.43 16.35 3.16
CA ILE A 11 -7.76 17.56 2.69
C ILE A 11 -6.83 18.02 3.82
N LYS A 12 -5.54 18.06 3.53
CA LYS A 12 -4.53 18.57 4.46
C LYS A 12 -4.70 20.09 4.64
N PRO A 13 -4.16 20.70 5.72
CA PRO A 13 -4.20 22.15 5.91
C PRO A 13 -3.58 22.96 4.76
N ASN A 14 -2.70 22.35 3.96
CA ASN A 14 -2.08 22.93 2.77
C ASN A 14 -2.95 22.81 1.49
N GLY A 15 -4.20 22.36 1.60
CA GLY A 15 -5.13 22.20 0.47
C GLY A 15 -4.93 20.93 -0.36
N GLU A 16 -3.88 20.14 -0.11
CA GLU A 16 -3.66 18.89 -0.83
C GLU A 16 -4.60 17.79 -0.34
N LYS A 17 -5.20 17.05 -1.27
CA LYS A 17 -5.98 15.86 -0.97
C LYS A 17 -5.04 14.68 -0.72
N ALA A 18 -5.17 14.00 0.42
CA ALA A 18 -4.44 12.76 0.66
C ALA A 18 -4.78 11.73 -0.42
N VAL A 19 -3.75 11.11 -1.01
CA VAL A 19 -3.91 10.04 -2.00
C VAL A 19 -4.67 8.89 -1.33
N PRO A 20 -5.87 8.52 -1.83
CA PRO A 20 -6.65 7.45 -1.25
C PRO A 20 -5.93 6.11 -1.43
N LYS A 21 -6.13 5.20 -0.48
CA LYS A 21 -5.64 3.83 -0.63
C LYS A 21 -6.40 3.15 -1.79
N PRO A 22 -5.72 2.33 -2.61
CA PRO A 22 -6.39 1.59 -3.66
C PRO A 22 -7.44 0.63 -3.09
N VAL A 23 -8.47 0.37 -3.89
CA VAL A 23 -9.60 -0.51 -3.56
C VAL A 23 -9.51 -1.76 -4.43
N CYS A 24 -9.83 -2.92 -3.85
CA CYS A 24 -9.86 -4.17 -4.59
C CYS A 24 -10.99 -4.14 -5.64
N PRO A 25 -10.70 -4.38 -6.93
CA PRO A 25 -11.73 -4.42 -7.96
C PRO A 25 -12.63 -5.66 -7.87
N LYS A 26 -12.19 -6.72 -7.17
CA LYS A 26 -12.94 -7.97 -7.04
C LYS A 26 -14.00 -7.92 -5.92
N CYS A 27 -13.64 -7.37 -4.76
CA CYS A 27 -14.51 -7.38 -3.57
C CYS A 27 -14.87 -6.00 -3.01
N GLY A 28 -14.29 -4.91 -3.54
CA GLY A 28 -14.57 -3.55 -3.07
C GLY A 28 -13.90 -3.17 -1.75
N GLU A 29 -13.10 -4.07 -1.15
CA GLU A 29 -12.38 -3.80 0.09
C GLU A 29 -11.17 -2.88 -0.11
N ILE A 30 -10.84 -2.12 0.93
CA ILE A 30 -9.67 -1.23 0.92
C ILE A 30 -8.41 -2.08 1.05
N LEU A 31 -7.50 -1.97 0.08
CA LEU A 31 -6.26 -2.73 0.10
C LEU A 31 -5.37 -2.33 1.28
N VAL A 32 -4.63 -3.31 1.80
CA VAL A 32 -3.66 -3.13 2.87
C VAL A 32 -2.24 -3.11 2.29
N ARG A 33 -1.37 -2.29 2.88
CA ARG A 33 0.02 -2.16 2.43
C ARG A 33 0.78 -3.42 2.83
N VAL A 34 1.49 -4.01 1.88
CA VAL A 34 2.41 -5.12 2.13
C VAL A 34 3.82 -4.57 2.20
N SER A 35 4.59 -5.09 3.15
CA SER A 35 6.00 -4.75 3.32
C SER A 35 6.80 -6.01 3.60
N PHE A 36 8.01 -6.07 3.06
CA PHE A 36 9.00 -7.07 3.44
C PHE A 36 9.82 -6.55 4.62
N ARG A 37 10.40 -7.47 5.39
CA ARG A 37 11.37 -7.10 6.42
C ARG A 37 12.65 -6.65 5.71
N GLY A 38 13.03 -5.40 5.92
CA GLY A 38 14.27 -4.87 5.39
C GLY A 38 15.46 -5.53 6.07
N ASP A 39 16.52 -5.74 5.30
CA ASP A 39 17.86 -5.86 5.84
C ASP A 39 18.27 -4.45 6.33
N LYS A 40 18.92 -4.36 7.49
CA LYS A 40 19.17 -3.07 8.18
C LYS A 40 20.02 -2.06 7.38
N SER A 41 20.43 -2.39 6.15
CA SER A 41 21.23 -1.57 5.24
C SER A 41 20.53 -0.25 4.85
N GLN A 42 19.23 -0.26 4.62
CA GLN A 42 18.47 0.93 4.19
C GLN A 42 17.90 1.77 5.36
N GLY A 43 18.29 1.48 6.61
CA GLY A 43 17.83 2.23 7.79
C GLY A 43 16.33 2.09 8.12
N ARG A 44 15.58 1.26 7.38
CA ARG A 44 14.15 0.97 7.59
C ARG A 44 13.96 -0.50 7.92
N ALA A 45 13.18 -0.80 8.97
CA ALA A 45 12.88 -2.18 9.37
C ALA A 45 11.94 -2.90 8.37
N TYR A 46 11.15 -2.14 7.61
CA TYR A 46 10.22 -2.67 6.62
C TYR A 46 10.30 -1.88 5.32
N ILE A 47 10.40 -2.61 4.21
CA ILE A 47 10.46 -2.06 2.86
C ILE A 47 9.09 -2.30 2.21
N PRO A 48 8.42 -1.27 1.69
CA PRO A 48 7.13 -1.43 1.04
C PRO A 48 7.26 -2.28 -0.24
N ALA A 49 6.29 -3.17 -0.46
CA ALA A 49 6.30 -4.15 -1.54
C ALA A 49 5.09 -4.03 -2.50
N GLY A 50 4.03 -3.36 -2.04
CA GLY A 50 2.78 -3.29 -2.79
C GLY A 50 1.55 -3.23 -1.89
N TRP A 51 0.43 -3.67 -2.44
CA TRP A 51 -0.89 -3.70 -1.82
C TRP A 51 -1.53 -5.07 -1.99
N MET A 52 -2.23 -5.56 -0.97
CA MET A 52 -3.01 -6.79 -1.06
C MET A 52 -4.44 -6.59 -0.58
N CYS A 53 -5.35 -7.41 -1.09
CA CYS A 53 -6.69 -7.50 -0.56
C CYS A 53 -6.65 -8.07 0.87
N PRO A 54 -7.35 -7.47 1.86
CA PRO A 54 -7.38 -8.00 3.23
C PRO A 54 -8.25 -9.24 3.38
N SER A 55 -9.12 -9.55 2.40
CA SER A 55 -9.98 -10.73 2.45
C SER A 55 -9.13 -12.01 2.31
N SER A 56 -9.36 -12.98 3.20
CA SER A 56 -8.68 -14.28 3.19
C SER A 56 -8.99 -15.14 1.96
N THR A 57 -10.06 -14.80 1.23
CA THR A 57 -10.52 -15.54 0.04
C THR A 57 -10.25 -14.80 -1.26
N CYS A 58 -9.68 -13.59 -1.21
CA CYS A 58 -9.38 -12.79 -2.38
C CYS A 58 -7.87 -12.70 -2.62
N ASP A 59 -7.45 -13.11 -3.81
CA ASP A 59 -6.07 -13.21 -4.29
C ASP A 59 -5.53 -11.93 -4.95
N TYR A 60 -6.30 -10.84 -4.92
CA TYR A 60 -5.93 -9.62 -5.63
C TYR A 60 -4.76 -8.89 -4.94
N ILE A 61 -3.69 -8.62 -5.70
CA ILE A 61 -2.46 -7.97 -5.25
C ILE A 61 -2.02 -6.95 -6.32
N ILE A 62 -1.49 -5.80 -5.87
CA ILE A 62 -0.81 -4.80 -6.70
C ILE A 62 0.64 -4.74 -6.22
N LYS A 63 1.61 -5.03 -7.08
CA LYS A 63 3.04 -4.91 -6.74
C LYS A 63 3.51 -3.48 -7.00
N ASP A 64 4.37 -2.96 -6.13
CA ASP A 64 5.10 -1.73 -6.45
C ASP A 64 6.20 -2.06 -7.47
N PHE A 65 6.40 -1.19 -8.46
CA PHE A 65 7.54 -1.30 -9.38
C PHE A 65 8.82 -0.97 -8.63
N VAL A 66 9.85 -1.78 -8.83
CA VAL A 66 11.21 -1.53 -8.33
C VAL A 66 12.09 -1.38 -9.58
N GLU A 67 12.83 -0.28 -9.67
CA GLU A 67 13.90 -0.16 -10.65
C GLU A 67 15.03 -1.09 -10.22
N ILE A 68 15.32 -2.09 -11.05
CA ILE A 68 16.46 -2.99 -10.88
C ILE A 68 17.47 -2.52 -11.93
N GLU A 69 18.67 -2.13 -11.50
CA GLU A 69 19.76 -1.87 -12.44
C GLU A 69 20.13 -3.21 -13.09
N ASP A 70 20.00 -3.30 -14.41
CA ASP A 70 20.51 -4.44 -15.17
C ASP A 70 22.04 -4.44 -15.04
N THR A 71 22.60 -5.38 -14.27
CA THR A 71 24.03 -5.65 -14.32
C THR A 71 24.34 -6.30 -15.67
N GLU A 72 24.87 -5.51 -16.60
CA GLU A 72 25.54 -6.00 -17.80
C GLU A 72 26.74 -6.87 -17.36
N GLU A 73 26.73 -8.15 -17.74
CA GLU A 73 27.86 -9.09 -17.58
C GLU A 73 29.05 -8.71 -18.48
#